data_AF-A0A6L8G5K5-F1
#
_entry.id   AF-A0A6L8G5K5-F1
#
_cell.length_a   1.000
_cell.length_b   1.000
_cell.length_c   1.000
_cell.angle_alpha   90.00
_cell.angle_beta   90.00
_cell.angle_gamma   90.00
#
_symmetry.space_group_name_H-M   'P 1'
#
loop_
_entity.id
_entity.type
_entity.pdbx_description
1 polymer ?
#
loop_
_entity_poly.entity_id
_entity_poly.type
_entity_poly.pdbx_seq_one_letter_code
_entity_poly.pdbx_strand_id
1 'polypeptide(L)'
;MGNDDSGFFDTRRAADYLCLSRRTLDGYRVTGDGPAVHRFGNRVRYRRSDLDAWAATRRATTTAEADRLGARGGDMLDRRLQTVRKTPKISDMENSVMSVAETIRTELRNLPRGRPFATSRFAGHGPRGAVDRALSRIVEEGGIERLARGVFVRPRKSRFVGSVVPGVAEVVRVIARDNGETVQVHGAEAARRLGLSTQVPTTPVFHTSASSRTIRIGNATVRMVHTSNRRRLQFAGEPAGLALAALWYLGKGNATPEAVARIESAIGPDAFARLRSAGMPAWMAEALDAGVAARG
;
A
#
# COMPACT_ATOMS: atom_id res chain seq x y z
N MET A 1 10.23 -26.09 50.02
CA MET A 1 9.06 -26.77 49.44
C MET A 1 8.43 -25.79 48.44
N GLY A 2 8.37 -26.02 47.13
CA GLY A 2 8.58 -27.25 46.38
C GLY A 2 9.24 -27.03 45.01
N ASN A 3 9.75 -28.14 44.48
CA ASN A 3 10.26 -28.38 43.13
C ASN A 3 9.52 -27.62 42.03
N ASP A 4 10.27 -26.90 41.19
CA ASP A 4 10.00 -26.89 39.74
C ASP A 4 11.29 -26.70 38.91
N ASP A 5 12.40 -27.30 39.35
CA ASP A 5 13.70 -27.24 38.65
C ASP A 5 13.75 -28.16 37.40
N SER A 6 12.57 -28.59 36.92
CA SER A 6 12.36 -29.47 35.76
C SER A 6 11.56 -28.82 34.63
N GLY A 7 11.35 -27.50 34.69
CA GLY A 7 10.54 -26.75 33.71
C GLY A 7 11.32 -26.17 32.53
N PHE A 8 10.69 -26.16 31.35
CA PHE A 8 11.16 -25.45 30.17
C PHE A 8 10.80 -23.95 30.22
N PHE A 9 11.78 -23.07 30.08
CA PHE A 9 11.61 -21.61 30.01
C PHE A 9 11.08 -21.22 28.61
N ASP A 10 10.11 -20.30 28.53
CA ASP A 10 9.89 -19.55 27.27
C ASP A 10 11.01 -18.54 27.04
N THR A 11 11.05 -17.98 25.83
CA THR A 11 12.01 -16.95 25.44
C THR A 11 12.00 -15.74 26.38
N ARG A 12 10.86 -15.36 26.97
CA ARG A 12 10.80 -14.19 27.86
C ARG A 12 11.52 -14.51 29.17
N ARG A 13 11.13 -15.61 29.83
CA ARG A 13 11.78 -16.05 31.09
C ARG A 13 13.25 -16.37 30.90
N ALA A 14 13.64 -16.95 29.76
CA ALA A 14 15.05 -17.22 29.46
C ALA A 14 15.87 -15.93 29.27
N ALA A 15 15.28 -14.90 28.66
CA ALA A 15 15.93 -13.60 28.51
C ALA A 15 16.06 -12.89 29.87
N ASP A 16 14.99 -12.89 30.67
CA ASP A 16 14.98 -12.35 32.02
C ASP A 16 16.04 -13.06 32.90
N TYR A 17 16.14 -14.39 32.81
CA TYR A 17 17.13 -15.20 33.54
C TYR A 17 18.58 -14.82 33.20
N LEU A 18 18.87 -14.55 31.93
CA LEU A 18 20.20 -14.16 31.46
C LEU A 18 20.46 -12.65 31.56
N CYS A 19 19.51 -11.87 32.10
CA CYS A 19 19.57 -10.40 32.12
C CYS A 19 19.74 -9.77 30.72
N LEU A 20 19.12 -10.39 29.70
CA LEU A 20 19.16 -9.93 28.30
C LEU A 20 17.79 -9.43 27.86
N SER A 21 17.75 -8.58 26.83
CA SER A 21 16.49 -8.30 26.15
C SER A 21 16.03 -9.54 25.37
N ARG A 22 14.71 -9.74 25.27
CA ARG A 22 14.12 -10.80 24.42
C ARG A 22 14.67 -10.75 22.98
N ARG A 23 14.83 -9.54 22.44
CA ARG A 23 15.34 -9.31 21.09
C ARG A 23 16.79 -9.79 20.95
N THR A 24 17.63 -9.60 21.96
CA THR A 24 19.02 -10.05 21.99
C THR A 24 19.09 -11.57 21.99
N LEU A 25 18.29 -12.24 22.84
CA LEU A 25 18.24 -13.70 22.90
C LEU A 25 17.70 -14.31 21.59
N ASP A 26 16.70 -13.66 20.97
CA ASP A 26 16.23 -14.02 19.63
C ASP A 26 17.31 -13.86 18.57
N GLY A 27 18.11 -12.78 18.63
CA GLY A 27 19.26 -12.55 17.76
C GLY A 27 20.30 -13.67 17.86
N TYR A 28 20.71 -14.03 19.07
CA TYR A 28 21.66 -15.13 19.29
C TYR A 28 21.14 -16.48 18.80
N ARG A 29 19.84 -16.73 18.91
CA ARG A 29 19.22 -17.93 18.34
C ARG A 29 19.29 -17.96 16.81
N VAL A 30 19.20 -16.80 16.15
CA VAL A 30 19.30 -16.69 14.69
C VAL A 30 20.74 -16.86 14.22
N THR A 31 21.72 -16.32 14.94
CA THR A 31 23.14 -16.44 14.57
C THR A 31 23.75 -17.79 14.94
N GLY A 32 23.12 -18.51 15.89
CA GLY A 32 23.65 -19.77 16.43
C GLY A 32 24.58 -19.58 17.62
N ASP A 33 24.79 -18.34 18.07
CA ASP A 33 25.67 -18.01 19.20
C ASP A 33 24.96 -18.06 20.57
N GLY A 34 23.69 -18.48 20.61
CA GLY A 34 22.84 -18.49 21.78
C GLY A 34 22.85 -19.81 22.57
N PRO A 35 22.17 -19.85 23.72
CA PRO A 35 21.99 -21.07 24.48
C PRO A 35 21.22 -22.11 23.65
N ALA A 36 21.45 -23.39 23.94
CA ALA A 36 20.77 -24.48 23.26
C ALA A 36 19.25 -24.37 23.44
N VAL A 37 18.51 -24.76 22.40
CA VAL A 37 17.05 -24.61 22.33
C VAL A 37 16.36 -25.92 22.04
N HIS A 38 15.19 -26.11 22.66
CA HIS A 38 14.29 -27.21 22.38
C HIS A 38 13.11 -26.68 21.57
N ARG A 39 12.73 -27.42 20.53
CA ARG A 39 11.63 -27.05 19.64
C ARG A 39 10.49 -28.06 19.77
N PHE A 40 9.35 -27.60 20.28
CA PHE A 40 8.11 -28.37 20.35
C PHE A 40 7.10 -27.76 19.37
N GLY A 41 7.19 -28.18 18.11
CA GLY A 41 6.47 -27.55 17.00
C GLY A 41 6.91 -26.10 16.80
N ASN A 42 5.97 -25.15 16.89
CA ASN A 42 6.24 -23.72 16.76
C ASN A 42 6.68 -23.05 18.07
N ARG A 43 6.76 -23.79 19.18
CA ARG A 43 7.17 -23.25 20.47
C ARG A 43 8.65 -23.54 20.72
N VAL A 44 9.40 -22.50 21.06
CA VAL A 44 10.81 -22.61 21.45
C VAL A 44 10.92 -22.51 22.95
N ARG A 45 11.71 -23.42 23.53
CA ARG A 45 11.89 -23.61 24.95
C ARG A 45 13.37 -23.76 25.30
N TYR A 46 13.74 -23.35 26.51
CA TYR A 46 15.10 -23.46 27.03
C TYR A 46 15.08 -24.26 28.33
N ARG A 47 16.03 -25.18 28.53
CA ARG A 47 16.28 -25.71 29.87
C ARG A 47 17.19 -24.76 30.63
N ARG A 48 17.01 -24.70 31.95
CA ARG A 48 17.89 -23.93 32.83
C ARG A 48 19.36 -24.34 32.68
N SER A 49 19.63 -25.65 32.65
CA SER A 49 20.97 -26.20 32.44
C SER A 49 21.64 -25.70 31.16
N ASP A 50 20.87 -25.55 30.08
CA ASP A 50 21.38 -25.08 28.78
C ASP A 50 21.69 -23.57 28.82
N LEU A 51 20.89 -22.80 29.57
CA LEU A 51 21.14 -21.37 29.82
C LEU A 51 22.39 -21.19 30.69
N ASP A 52 22.54 -21.97 31.76
CA ASP A 52 23.69 -21.93 32.66
C ASP A 52 24.98 -22.37 31.95
N ALA A 53 24.93 -23.46 31.18
CA ALA A 53 26.06 -23.92 30.38
C ALA A 53 26.51 -22.85 29.38
N TRP A 54 25.56 -22.21 28.71
CA TRP A 54 25.86 -21.12 27.80
C TRP A 54 26.45 -19.90 28.51
N ALA A 55 25.88 -19.50 29.65
CA ALA A 55 26.43 -18.40 30.46
C ALA A 55 27.86 -18.71 30.92
N ALA A 56 28.16 -19.96 31.29
CA ALA A 56 29.50 -20.40 31.64
C ALA A 56 30.49 -20.26 30.48
N THR A 57 30.08 -20.53 29.22
CA THR A 57 30.93 -20.29 28.05
C THR A 57 31.23 -18.81 27.79
N ARG A 58 30.44 -17.90 28.38
CA ARG A 58 30.60 -16.45 28.29
C ARG A 58 31.17 -15.82 29.56
N ARG A 59 31.65 -16.64 30.49
CA ARG A 59 32.33 -16.16 31.68
C ARG A 59 33.73 -15.67 31.31
N ALA A 60 34.00 -14.40 31.58
CA ALA A 60 35.32 -13.81 31.50
C ALA A 60 35.86 -13.55 32.91
N THR A 61 37.17 -13.68 33.08
CA THR A 61 37.88 -13.31 34.33
C THR A 61 38.59 -11.96 34.21
N THR A 62 38.72 -11.44 32.99
CA THR A 62 39.35 -10.14 32.70
C THR A 62 38.50 -9.34 31.71
N THR A 63 38.62 -8.01 31.74
CA THR A 63 37.92 -7.11 30.79
C THR A 63 38.33 -7.36 29.34
N ALA A 64 39.61 -7.61 29.08
CA ALA A 64 40.10 -7.96 27.75
C ALA A 64 39.53 -9.30 27.23
N GLU A 65 39.25 -10.27 28.11
CA GLU A 65 38.59 -11.53 27.76
C GLU A 65 37.08 -11.32 27.51
N ALA A 66 36.44 -10.46 28.31
CA ALA A 66 35.05 -10.06 28.11
C ALA A 66 34.86 -9.36 26.76
N ASP A 67 35.78 -8.49 26.36
CA ASP A 67 35.76 -7.80 25.07
C ASP A 67 35.89 -8.77 23.89
N ARG A 68 36.74 -9.82 24.00
CA ARG A 68 36.84 -10.89 22.99
C ARG A 68 35.55 -11.71 22.87
N LEU A 69 34.85 -11.95 23.97
CA LEU A 69 33.58 -12.68 24.01
C LEU A 69 32.41 -11.82 23.50
N GLY A 70 32.43 -10.52 23.79
CA GLY A 70 31.49 -9.51 23.28
C GLY A 70 31.64 -9.28 21.77
N ALA A 71 32.87 -9.25 21.28
CA ALA A 71 33.17 -9.12 19.85
C ALA A 71 32.57 -10.28 19.02
N ARG A 72 32.48 -11.51 19.53
CA ARG A 72 31.83 -12.60 18.77
C ARG A 72 30.33 -12.38 18.54
N GLY A 73 29.64 -11.69 19.45
CA GLY A 73 28.19 -11.45 19.35
C GLY A 73 27.80 -10.14 18.64
N GLY A 74 28.64 -9.11 18.72
CA GLY A 74 28.44 -7.82 18.04
C GLY A 74 29.20 -7.68 16.72
N ASP A 75 30.44 -8.16 16.68
CA ASP A 75 31.38 -7.97 15.57
C ASP A 75 31.16 -9.01 14.44
N MET A 76 30.38 -10.08 14.64
CA MET A 76 30.02 -11.02 13.57
C MET A 76 28.81 -10.55 12.74
N LEU A 77 27.91 -9.76 13.33
CA LEU A 77 26.85 -9.06 12.59
C LEU A 77 27.46 -7.98 11.68
N ASP A 78 28.57 -7.36 12.08
CA ASP A 78 29.27 -6.32 11.31
C ASP A 78 30.32 -6.90 10.35
N ARG A 79 31.05 -7.97 10.73
CA ARG A 79 31.99 -8.67 9.82
C ARG A 79 31.30 -9.44 8.70
N ARG A 80 30.11 -10.01 8.89
CA ARG A 80 29.32 -10.55 7.75
C ARG A 80 28.83 -9.47 6.79
N LEU A 81 28.75 -8.21 7.22
CA LEU A 81 28.52 -7.07 6.32
C LEU A 81 29.81 -6.61 5.61
N GLN A 82 31.01 -6.96 6.12
CA GLN A 82 32.29 -6.47 5.59
C GLN A 82 33.12 -7.53 4.82
N THR A 83 32.98 -8.84 5.05
CA THR A 83 33.84 -9.88 4.42
C THR A 83 33.27 -10.60 3.18
N VAL A 84 32.37 -9.98 2.41
CA VAL A 84 32.00 -10.47 1.05
C VAL A 84 32.91 -9.91 -0.05
N ARG A 85 33.96 -9.14 0.28
CA ARG A 85 34.97 -8.73 -0.70
C ARG A 85 36.16 -9.71 -0.74
N LYS A 86 35.95 -10.87 -1.37
CA LYS A 86 37.00 -11.63 -2.06
C LYS A 86 36.67 -11.59 -3.56
N THR A 87 37.61 -11.08 -4.35
CA THR A 87 37.48 -10.81 -5.79
C THR A 87 37.22 -12.10 -6.59
N PRO A 88 36.16 -12.18 -7.43
CA PRO A 88 36.02 -13.24 -8.41
C PRO A 88 36.63 -12.84 -9.76
N LYS A 89 36.99 -13.86 -10.55
CA LYS A 89 37.50 -13.77 -11.91
C LYS A 89 36.49 -13.08 -12.84
N ILE A 90 37.02 -12.37 -13.83
CA ILE A 90 36.32 -11.43 -14.73
C ILE A 90 35.28 -12.11 -15.66
N SER A 91 35.13 -13.43 -15.64
CA SER A 91 34.27 -14.18 -16.58
C SER A 91 33.10 -14.94 -15.95
N ASP A 92 32.99 -15.03 -14.62
CA ASP A 92 31.98 -15.89 -13.98
C ASP A 92 31.26 -15.15 -12.83
N MET A 93 29.95 -14.89 -13.02
CA MET A 93 28.92 -14.58 -12.01
C MET A 93 28.33 -13.14 -11.95
N GLU A 94 27.89 -12.67 -13.11
CA GLU A 94 26.85 -11.64 -13.29
C GLU A 94 25.50 -12.10 -12.69
N ASN A 95 25.19 -11.67 -11.47
CA ASN A 95 23.87 -11.29 -10.94
C ASN A 95 23.91 -11.36 -9.41
N SER A 96 24.41 -10.26 -8.83
CA SER A 96 24.24 -9.92 -7.42
C SER A 96 22.77 -10.11 -7.02
N VAL A 97 22.50 -10.81 -5.92
CA VAL A 97 21.18 -10.85 -5.29
C VAL A 97 20.88 -9.43 -4.80
N MET A 98 20.31 -8.61 -5.69
CA MET A 98 19.96 -7.23 -5.38
C MET A 98 19.09 -7.19 -4.11
N SER A 99 19.37 -6.23 -3.24
CA SER A 99 18.52 -6.01 -2.07
C SER A 99 17.10 -5.59 -2.50
N VAL A 100 16.09 -5.88 -1.68
CA VAL A 100 14.69 -5.45 -1.92
C VAL A 100 14.60 -3.95 -2.23
N ALA A 101 15.41 -3.12 -1.56
CA ALA A 101 15.42 -1.69 -1.82
C ALA A 101 16.01 -1.33 -3.20
N GLU A 102 17.01 -2.08 -3.66
CA GLU A 102 17.67 -1.84 -4.94
C GLU A 102 16.82 -2.30 -6.13
N THR A 103 16.12 -3.44 -6.00
CA THR A 103 15.14 -3.88 -6.99
C THR A 103 13.98 -2.90 -7.11
N ILE A 104 13.44 -2.43 -6.00
CA ILE A 104 12.38 -1.40 -5.96
C ILE A 104 12.88 -0.09 -6.58
N ARG A 105 14.07 0.40 -6.23
CA ARG A 105 14.63 1.62 -6.83
C ARG A 105 14.80 1.48 -8.34
N THR A 106 15.24 0.31 -8.80
CA THR A 106 15.40 0.03 -10.23
C THR A 106 14.07 0.08 -10.97
N GLU A 107 13.03 -0.55 -10.44
CA GLU A 107 11.69 -0.46 -11.03
C GLU A 107 11.14 0.98 -10.99
N LEU A 108 11.31 1.71 -9.87
CA LEU A 108 10.85 3.09 -9.72
C LEU A 108 11.44 4.04 -10.76
N ARG A 109 12.71 3.84 -11.19
CA ARG A 109 13.33 4.66 -12.24
C ARG A 109 12.58 4.58 -13.56
N ASN A 110 12.00 3.41 -13.85
CA ASN A 110 11.27 3.11 -15.08
C ASN A 110 9.79 3.54 -15.01
N LEU A 111 9.30 3.95 -13.84
CA LEU A 111 7.92 4.42 -13.71
C LEU A 111 7.72 5.85 -14.24
N PRO A 112 6.58 6.14 -14.88
CA PRO A 112 6.24 7.48 -15.32
C PRO A 112 6.15 8.43 -14.13
N ARG A 113 6.78 9.61 -14.25
CA ARG A 113 6.68 10.67 -13.25
C ARG A 113 5.27 11.27 -13.23
N GLY A 114 4.80 11.64 -12.05
CA GLY A 114 3.50 12.27 -11.82
C GLY A 114 2.31 11.32 -11.84
N ARG A 115 2.51 10.00 -12.03
CA ARG A 115 1.43 9.01 -11.92
C ARG A 115 1.47 8.28 -10.58
N PRO A 116 0.35 8.19 -9.85
CA PRO A 116 0.29 7.46 -8.60
C PRO A 116 0.38 5.95 -8.81
N PHE A 117 0.95 5.23 -7.85
CA PHE A 117 1.08 3.78 -7.84
C PHE A 117 0.94 3.20 -6.43
N ALA A 118 0.49 1.95 -6.32
CA ALA A 118 0.28 1.27 -5.06
C ALA A 118 1.49 0.43 -4.63
N THR A 119 1.60 0.14 -3.32
CA THR A 119 2.61 -0.78 -2.76
C THR A 119 2.56 -2.16 -3.41
N SER A 120 1.37 -2.67 -3.75
CA SER A 120 1.17 -4.02 -4.30
C SER A 120 1.95 -4.28 -5.59
N ARG A 121 2.28 -3.21 -6.33
CA ARG A 121 3.15 -3.30 -7.50
C ARG A 121 4.49 -3.98 -7.18
N PHE A 122 4.97 -3.81 -5.95
CA PHE A 122 6.24 -4.32 -5.49
C PHE A 122 6.14 -5.62 -4.68
N ALA A 123 4.97 -6.28 -4.66
CA ALA A 123 4.76 -7.50 -3.88
C ALA A 123 5.72 -8.65 -4.26
N GLY A 124 6.21 -8.67 -5.50
CA GLY A 124 7.18 -9.66 -5.99
C GLY A 124 8.63 -9.44 -5.51
N HIS A 125 8.95 -8.27 -4.94
CA HIS A 125 10.34 -7.95 -4.53
C HIS A 125 10.72 -8.48 -3.15
N GLY A 126 9.76 -9.00 -2.38
CA GLY A 126 10.04 -9.61 -1.07
C GLY A 126 8.88 -9.51 -0.09
N PRO A 127 9.12 -9.85 1.19
CA PRO A 127 8.09 -9.78 2.22
C PRO A 127 7.51 -8.36 2.36
N ARG A 128 6.20 -8.26 2.58
CA ARG A 128 5.48 -6.97 2.69
C ARG A 128 6.17 -5.96 3.61
N GLY A 129 6.63 -6.40 4.78
CA GLY A 129 7.34 -5.52 5.73
C GLY A 129 8.69 -5.02 5.21
N ALA A 130 9.41 -5.79 4.38
CA ALA A 130 10.65 -5.35 3.75
C ALA A 130 10.37 -4.32 2.64
N VAL A 131 9.35 -4.55 1.83
CA VAL A 131 8.86 -3.62 0.79
C VAL A 131 8.42 -2.30 1.42
N ASP A 132 7.59 -2.36 2.47
CA ASP A 132 7.09 -1.16 3.17
C ASP A 132 8.23 -0.34 3.79
N ARG A 133 9.24 -1.00 4.38
CA ARG A 133 10.45 -0.31 4.89
C ARG A 133 11.26 0.31 3.76
N ALA A 134 11.47 -0.40 2.66
CA ALA A 134 12.22 0.13 1.52
C ALA A 134 11.52 1.36 0.92
N LEU A 135 10.21 1.30 0.69
CA LEU A 135 9.43 2.43 0.19
C LEU A 135 9.45 3.62 1.16
N SER A 136 9.36 3.36 2.47
CA SER A 136 9.42 4.43 3.48
C SER A 136 10.78 5.13 3.46
N ARG A 137 11.88 4.37 3.34
CA ARG A 137 13.22 4.94 3.20
C ARG A 137 13.36 5.77 1.93
N ILE A 138 12.80 5.32 0.80
CA ILE A 138 12.84 6.06 -0.47
C ILE A 138 12.00 7.35 -0.38
N VAL A 139 10.93 7.37 0.42
CA VAL A 139 10.18 8.60 0.73
C VAL A 139 11.04 9.56 1.56
N GLU A 140 11.72 9.08 2.60
CA GLU A 140 12.63 9.89 3.44
C GLU A 140 13.80 10.46 2.63
N GLU A 141 14.34 9.68 1.69
CA GLU A 141 15.37 10.08 0.73
C GLU A 141 14.85 11.06 -0.34
N GLY A 142 13.53 11.33 -0.40
CA GLY A 142 12.91 12.23 -1.37
C GLY A 142 12.79 11.67 -2.80
N GLY A 143 12.98 10.37 -2.98
CA GLY A 143 12.88 9.71 -4.30
C GLY A 143 11.44 9.56 -4.80
N ILE A 144 10.49 9.42 -3.86
CA ILE A 144 9.03 9.36 -4.11
C ILE A 144 8.28 10.11 -3.01
N GLU A 145 7.04 10.48 -3.27
CA GLU A 145 6.16 11.12 -2.29
C GLU A 145 4.99 10.19 -1.93
N ARG A 146 4.61 10.15 -0.65
CA ARG A 146 3.45 9.37 -0.18
C ARG A 146 2.18 10.22 -0.30
N LEU A 147 1.20 9.75 -1.06
CA LEU A 147 -0.09 10.43 -1.24
C LEU A 147 -1.16 9.94 -0.26
N ALA A 148 -1.15 8.64 0.04
CA ALA A 148 -2.04 7.99 1.00
C ALA A 148 -1.36 6.75 1.58
N ARG A 149 -2.02 6.06 2.51
CA ARG A 149 -1.53 4.76 3.00
C ARG A 149 -1.43 3.78 1.82
N GLY A 150 -0.21 3.30 1.56
CA GLY A 150 0.07 2.36 0.48
C GLY A 150 0.06 2.94 -0.94
N VAL A 151 -0.08 4.26 -1.11
CA VAL A 151 -0.07 4.92 -2.43
C VAL A 151 0.95 6.04 -2.47
N PHE A 152 1.75 6.04 -3.54
CA PHE A 152 2.88 6.93 -3.74
C PHE A 152 2.86 7.52 -5.13
N VAL A 153 3.66 8.55 -5.36
CA VAL A 153 3.92 9.13 -6.67
C VAL A 153 5.41 9.38 -6.83
N ARG A 154 5.91 9.18 -8.05
CA ARG A 154 7.24 9.65 -8.42
C ARG A 154 7.11 11.11 -8.83
N PRO A 155 7.64 12.07 -8.06
CA PRO A 155 7.35 13.48 -8.28
C PRO A 155 7.80 13.96 -9.66
N ARG A 156 6.97 14.78 -10.30
CA ARG A 156 7.34 15.54 -11.51
C ARG A 156 7.58 16.98 -11.10
N LYS A 157 8.85 17.38 -10.99
CA LYS A 157 9.22 18.76 -10.66
C LYS A 157 8.89 19.67 -11.85
N SER A 158 8.06 20.66 -11.62
CA SER A 158 7.81 21.82 -12.49
C SER A 158 8.57 23.02 -11.92
N ARG A 159 9.21 23.81 -12.81
CA ARG A 159 9.96 25.01 -12.45
C ARG A 159 9.09 26.07 -11.75
N PHE A 160 7.78 26.06 -11.98
CA PHE A 160 6.85 27.09 -11.50
C PHE A 160 6.01 26.68 -10.29
N VAL A 161 5.69 25.38 -10.14
CA VAL A 161 4.71 24.90 -9.14
C VAL A 161 5.30 23.87 -8.17
N GLY A 162 6.58 23.51 -8.32
CA GLY A 162 7.19 22.43 -7.54
C GLY A 162 6.70 21.06 -8.00
N SER A 163 6.29 20.18 -7.09
CA SER A 163 5.83 18.82 -7.42
C SER A 163 4.41 18.82 -8.00
N VAL A 164 4.21 18.30 -9.22
CA VAL A 164 2.87 18.14 -9.78
C VAL A 164 2.15 17.01 -9.05
N VAL A 165 1.23 17.37 -8.16
CA VAL A 165 0.42 16.44 -7.38
C VAL A 165 -0.70 15.86 -8.26
N PRO A 166 -0.90 14.53 -8.29
CA PRO A 166 -2.02 13.91 -8.98
C PRO A 166 -3.37 14.38 -8.42
N GLY A 167 -4.40 14.43 -9.27
CA GLY A 167 -5.75 14.75 -8.83
C GLY A 167 -6.32 13.68 -7.89
N VAL A 168 -7.17 14.08 -6.94
CA VAL A 168 -7.80 13.17 -5.96
C VAL A 168 -8.44 11.95 -6.61
N ALA A 169 -9.19 12.15 -7.71
CA ALA A 169 -9.86 11.06 -8.41
C ALA A 169 -8.88 10.01 -8.97
N GLU A 170 -7.67 10.40 -9.35
CA GLU A 170 -6.65 9.48 -9.84
C GLU A 170 -6.09 8.61 -8.71
N VAL A 171 -5.81 9.22 -7.56
CA VAL A 171 -5.35 8.51 -6.37
C VAL A 171 -6.43 7.54 -5.88
N VAL A 172 -7.69 7.97 -5.85
CA VAL A 172 -8.84 7.12 -5.48
C VAL A 172 -8.95 5.90 -6.39
N ARG A 173 -8.77 6.07 -7.72
CA ARG A 173 -8.77 4.93 -8.65
C ARG A 173 -7.65 3.93 -8.37
N VAL A 174 -6.46 4.41 -8.01
CA VAL A 174 -5.33 3.52 -7.64
C VAL A 174 -5.65 2.74 -6.38
N ILE A 175 -6.16 3.40 -5.33
CA ILE A 175 -6.58 2.75 -4.08
C ILE A 175 -7.67 1.70 -4.36
N ALA A 176 -8.67 2.06 -5.17
CA ALA A 176 -9.78 1.17 -5.47
C ALA A 176 -9.32 -0.08 -6.22
N ARG A 177 -8.47 0.09 -7.25
CA ARG A 177 -7.87 -1.03 -7.98
C ARG A 177 -7.03 -1.92 -7.07
N ASP A 178 -6.24 -1.33 -6.17
CA ASP A 178 -5.39 -2.06 -5.22
C ASP A 178 -6.21 -2.94 -4.26
N ASN A 179 -7.36 -2.43 -3.82
CA ASN A 179 -8.28 -3.13 -2.93
C ASN A 179 -9.24 -4.08 -3.65
N GLY A 180 -9.25 -4.10 -4.99
CA GLY A 180 -10.24 -4.86 -5.78
C GLY A 180 -11.67 -4.34 -5.66
N GLU A 181 -11.86 -3.04 -5.39
CA GLU A 181 -13.18 -2.40 -5.31
C GLU A 181 -13.48 -1.53 -6.54
N THR A 182 -14.76 -1.37 -6.85
CA THR A 182 -15.22 -0.46 -7.89
C THR A 182 -15.58 0.88 -7.27
N VAL A 183 -15.06 1.97 -7.84
CA VAL A 183 -15.30 3.33 -7.36
C VAL A 183 -15.81 4.23 -8.48
N GLN A 184 -16.83 5.02 -8.18
CA GLN A 184 -17.41 5.99 -9.10
C GLN A 184 -17.52 7.36 -8.46
N VAL A 185 -17.32 8.40 -9.25
CA VAL A 185 -17.52 9.79 -8.81
C VAL A 185 -18.97 9.97 -8.34
N HIS A 186 -19.18 10.66 -7.21
CA HIS A 186 -20.54 10.96 -6.74
C HIS A 186 -21.29 11.84 -7.75
N GLY A 187 -22.60 11.64 -7.86
CA GLY A 187 -23.38 12.24 -8.95
C GLY A 187 -23.39 13.78 -8.97
N ALA A 188 -23.27 14.45 -7.82
CA ALA A 188 -23.11 15.90 -7.76
C ALA A 188 -21.84 16.40 -8.49
N GLU A 189 -20.70 15.73 -8.27
CA GLU A 189 -19.44 16.06 -8.94
C GLU A 189 -19.48 15.65 -10.42
N ALA A 190 -20.21 14.58 -10.76
CA ALA A 190 -20.44 14.19 -12.14
C ALA A 190 -21.28 15.23 -12.90
N ALA A 191 -22.37 15.71 -12.31
CA ALA A 191 -23.20 16.79 -12.85
C ALA A 191 -22.39 18.08 -13.04
N ARG A 192 -21.52 18.42 -12.08
CA ARG A 192 -20.61 19.56 -12.21
C ARG A 192 -19.65 19.43 -13.39
N ARG A 193 -19.00 18.27 -13.53
CA ARG A 193 -18.05 18.02 -14.63
C ARG A 193 -18.71 18.05 -16.02
N LEU A 194 -19.99 17.74 -16.09
CA LEU A 194 -20.78 17.78 -17.33
C LEU A 194 -21.50 19.11 -17.55
N GLY A 195 -21.25 20.14 -16.72
CA GLY A 195 -21.90 21.45 -16.86
C GLY A 195 -23.41 21.47 -16.56
N LEU A 196 -23.90 20.47 -15.82
CA LEU A 196 -25.31 20.33 -15.43
C LEU A 196 -25.59 20.98 -14.06
N SER A 197 -24.54 21.26 -13.29
CA SER A 197 -24.61 21.96 -12.01
C SER A 197 -23.36 22.82 -11.82
N THR A 198 -23.49 23.94 -11.10
CA THR A 198 -22.37 24.79 -10.70
C THR A 198 -21.91 24.53 -9.26
N GLN A 199 -22.66 23.73 -8.51
CA GLN A 199 -22.36 23.45 -7.10
C GLN A 199 -21.10 22.60 -6.99
N VAL A 200 -20.07 23.14 -6.33
CA VAL A 200 -18.85 22.42 -6.01
C VAL A 200 -18.99 21.88 -4.59
N PRO A 201 -18.98 20.54 -4.38
CA PRO A 201 -18.98 19.97 -3.03
C PRO A 201 -17.75 20.41 -2.25
N THR A 202 -17.92 20.78 -0.98
CA THR A 202 -16.81 21.15 -0.08
C THR A 202 -15.87 20.00 0.22
N THR A 203 -16.36 18.75 0.10
CA THR A 203 -15.59 17.52 0.30
C THR A 203 -15.76 16.60 -0.90
N PRO A 204 -14.68 16.05 -1.48
CA PRO A 204 -14.79 15.04 -2.53
C PRO A 204 -15.50 13.77 -2.02
N VAL A 205 -16.52 13.33 -2.75
CA VAL A 205 -17.31 12.12 -2.45
C VAL A 205 -17.27 11.16 -3.61
N PHE A 206 -17.14 9.87 -3.31
CA PHE A 206 -17.18 8.77 -4.27
C PHE A 206 -18.12 7.68 -3.79
N HIS A 207 -18.82 7.03 -4.73
CA HIS A 207 -19.51 5.77 -4.47
C HIS A 207 -18.55 4.60 -4.61
N THR A 208 -18.63 3.62 -3.72
CA THR A 208 -17.79 2.42 -3.76
C THR A 208 -18.60 1.14 -3.55
N SER A 209 -18.13 0.03 -4.12
CA SER A 209 -18.68 -1.31 -3.84
C SER A 209 -18.26 -1.84 -2.46
N ALA A 210 -17.20 -1.28 -1.86
CA ALA A 210 -16.70 -1.64 -0.54
C ALA A 210 -17.38 -0.85 0.58
N SER A 211 -16.96 -1.07 1.83
CA SER A 211 -17.51 -0.37 3.00
C SER A 211 -17.28 1.15 2.94
N SER A 212 -18.26 1.89 3.46
CA SER A 212 -18.17 3.34 3.63
C SER A 212 -17.01 3.68 4.56
N ARG A 213 -16.19 4.66 4.15
CA ARG A 213 -15.02 5.08 4.92
C ARG A 213 -14.53 6.45 4.46
N THR A 214 -13.73 7.08 5.30
CA THR A 214 -13.02 8.31 4.96
C THR A 214 -11.56 8.01 4.75
N ILE A 215 -10.98 8.51 3.66
CA ILE A 215 -9.56 8.40 3.38
C ILE A 215 -8.93 9.79 3.30
N ARG A 216 -7.66 9.88 3.67
CA ARG A 216 -6.87 11.11 3.55
C ARG A 216 -5.90 10.99 2.38
N ILE A 217 -5.94 11.96 1.47
CA ILE A 217 -5.06 12.05 0.31
C ILE A 217 -4.37 13.42 0.39
N GLY A 218 -3.09 13.43 0.78
CA GLY A 218 -2.39 14.65 1.16
C GLY A 218 -3.14 15.41 2.25
N ASN A 219 -3.54 16.64 1.95
CA ASN A 219 -4.33 17.49 2.86
C ASN A 219 -5.84 17.35 2.66
N ALA A 220 -6.29 16.64 1.62
CA ALA A 220 -7.70 16.46 1.33
C ALA A 220 -8.29 15.26 2.10
N THR A 221 -9.50 15.45 2.62
CA THR A 221 -10.33 14.38 3.19
C THR A 221 -11.34 13.94 2.14
N VAL A 222 -11.44 12.64 1.88
CA VAL A 222 -12.30 12.08 0.82
C VAL A 222 -13.24 11.06 1.42
N ARG A 223 -14.54 11.20 1.12
CA ARG A 223 -15.58 10.28 1.59
C ARG A 223 -15.85 9.22 0.54
N MET A 224 -15.70 7.96 0.92
CA MET A 224 -16.11 6.78 0.16
C MET A 224 -17.45 6.32 0.75
N VAL A 225 -18.50 6.33 -0.05
CA VAL A 225 -19.86 5.97 0.36
C VAL A 225 -20.26 4.66 -0.32
N HIS A 226 -20.52 3.64 0.48
CA HIS A 226 -20.96 2.34 -0.01
C HIS A 226 -22.28 2.46 -0.81
N THR A 227 -22.37 1.74 -1.92
CA THR A 227 -23.63 1.48 -2.62
C THR A 227 -23.74 0.01 -2.96
N SER A 228 -24.82 -0.64 -2.50
CA SER A 228 -25.17 -2.00 -2.89
C SER A 228 -25.78 -2.05 -4.30
N ASN A 229 -26.29 -0.93 -4.80
CA ASN A 229 -26.84 -0.82 -6.14
C ASN A 229 -25.73 -0.81 -7.20
N ARG A 230 -25.42 -1.98 -7.75
CA ARG A 230 -24.40 -2.16 -8.79
C ARG A 230 -24.68 -1.37 -10.07
N ARG A 231 -25.96 -1.03 -10.36
CA ARG A 231 -26.30 -0.22 -11.53
C ARG A 231 -25.69 1.17 -11.48
N ARG A 232 -25.37 1.71 -10.29
CA ARG A 232 -24.70 3.01 -10.11
C ARG A 232 -23.19 2.99 -10.38
N LEU A 233 -22.58 1.81 -10.39
CA LEU A 233 -21.13 1.63 -10.52
C LEU A 233 -20.71 1.10 -11.90
N GLN A 234 -21.66 1.02 -12.85
CA GLN A 234 -21.35 0.61 -14.22
C GLN A 234 -20.41 1.61 -14.90
N PHE A 235 -19.51 1.08 -15.72
CA PHE A 235 -18.55 1.87 -16.52
C PHE A 235 -17.70 2.81 -15.65
N ALA A 236 -17.34 2.33 -14.46
CA ALA A 236 -16.61 3.12 -13.49
C ALA A 236 -15.27 3.62 -14.05
N GLY A 237 -15.05 4.93 -14.01
CA GLY A 237 -13.86 5.57 -14.59
C GLY A 237 -13.95 5.91 -16.09
N GLU A 238 -15.04 5.53 -16.77
CA GLU A 238 -15.31 5.90 -18.16
C GLU A 238 -16.26 7.11 -18.25
N PRO A 239 -16.30 7.85 -19.39
CA PRO A 239 -17.24 8.94 -19.60
C PRO A 239 -18.72 8.51 -19.48
N ALA A 240 -19.05 7.30 -19.94
CA ALA A 240 -20.39 6.73 -19.81
C ALA A 240 -20.80 6.56 -18.34
N GLY A 241 -19.91 6.08 -17.47
CA GLY A 241 -20.18 5.97 -16.04
C GLY A 241 -20.35 7.33 -15.38
N LEU A 242 -19.59 8.34 -15.83
CA LEU A 242 -19.73 9.73 -15.35
C LEU A 242 -21.14 10.26 -15.66
N ALA A 243 -21.60 10.10 -16.89
CA ALA A 243 -22.95 10.47 -17.31
C ALA A 243 -24.03 9.72 -16.52
N LEU A 244 -23.85 8.41 -16.31
CA LEU A 244 -24.77 7.60 -15.52
C LEU A 244 -24.90 8.12 -14.08
N ALA A 245 -23.77 8.44 -13.44
CA ALA A 245 -23.77 9.01 -12.09
C ALA A 245 -24.47 10.38 -12.03
N ALA A 246 -24.31 11.22 -13.07
CA ALA A 246 -25.00 12.50 -13.16
C ALA A 246 -26.51 12.32 -13.32
N LEU A 247 -26.96 11.40 -14.17
CA LEU A 247 -28.40 11.10 -14.34
C LEU A 247 -29.04 10.62 -13.04
N TRP A 248 -28.36 9.73 -12.30
CA TRP A 248 -28.83 9.31 -10.96
C TRP A 248 -28.96 10.45 -9.97
N TYR A 249 -28.16 11.51 -10.10
CA TYR A 249 -28.22 12.69 -9.24
C TYR A 249 -29.31 13.67 -9.67
N LEU A 250 -29.47 13.91 -10.97
CA LEU A 250 -30.55 14.75 -11.50
C LEU A 250 -31.93 14.18 -11.15
N GLY A 251 -32.06 12.86 -11.25
CA GLY A 251 -33.34 12.16 -11.05
C GLY A 251 -34.36 12.43 -12.16
N LYS A 252 -35.52 11.78 -12.06
CA LYS A 252 -36.57 11.80 -13.10
C LYS A 252 -37.04 13.21 -13.48
N GLY A 253 -37.11 14.13 -12.52
CA GLY A 253 -37.63 15.48 -12.76
C GLY A 253 -36.65 16.43 -13.46
N ASN A 254 -35.34 16.16 -13.42
CA ASN A 254 -34.32 17.08 -13.95
C ASN A 254 -33.48 16.49 -15.09
N ALA A 255 -33.76 15.25 -15.51
CA ALA A 255 -33.17 14.63 -16.69
C ALA A 255 -33.90 15.12 -17.96
N THR A 256 -33.90 16.44 -18.20
CA THR A 256 -34.60 17.05 -19.34
C THR A 256 -33.86 16.76 -20.67
N PRO A 257 -34.53 16.91 -21.83
CA PRO A 257 -33.87 16.77 -23.13
C PRO A 257 -32.61 17.64 -23.29
N GLU A 258 -32.61 18.86 -22.75
CA GLU A 258 -31.44 19.76 -22.79
C GLU A 258 -30.29 19.22 -21.94
N ALA A 259 -30.59 18.65 -20.77
CA ALA A 259 -29.58 18.01 -19.92
C ALA A 259 -28.96 16.80 -20.62
N VAL A 260 -29.77 15.98 -21.29
CA VAL A 260 -29.29 14.83 -22.09
C VAL A 260 -28.43 15.28 -23.26
N ALA A 261 -28.83 16.32 -23.98
CA ALA A 261 -28.05 16.87 -25.08
C ALA A 261 -26.67 17.39 -24.62
N ARG A 262 -26.61 18.06 -23.45
CA ARG A 262 -25.34 18.48 -22.83
C ARG A 262 -24.47 17.29 -22.45
N ILE A 263 -25.06 16.25 -21.87
CA ILE A 263 -24.36 15.01 -21.52
C ILE A 263 -23.72 14.40 -22.77
N GLU A 264 -24.50 14.20 -23.83
CA GLU A 264 -24.03 13.61 -25.08
C GLU A 264 -22.92 14.44 -25.74
N SER A 265 -23.10 15.75 -25.81
CA SER A 265 -22.08 16.67 -26.32
C SER A 265 -20.77 16.59 -25.52
N ALA A 266 -20.85 16.46 -24.19
CA ALA A 266 -19.68 16.42 -23.32
C ALA A 266 -18.93 15.07 -23.35
N ILE A 267 -19.62 13.94 -23.54
CA ILE A 267 -19.00 12.61 -23.51
C ILE A 267 -18.70 12.04 -24.90
N GLY A 268 -19.35 12.57 -25.95
CA GLY A 268 -19.24 12.10 -27.32
C GLY A 268 -20.14 10.90 -27.66
N PRO A 269 -20.34 10.61 -28.96
CA PRO A 269 -21.32 9.64 -29.44
C PRO A 269 -21.02 8.20 -28.99
N ASP A 270 -19.75 7.78 -29.00
CA ASP A 270 -19.36 6.42 -28.61
C ASP A 270 -19.65 6.15 -27.13
N ALA A 271 -19.29 7.10 -26.26
CA ALA A 271 -19.57 7.01 -24.84
C ALA A 271 -21.08 7.13 -24.55
N PHE A 272 -21.82 7.87 -25.36
CA PHE A 272 -23.27 7.96 -25.24
C PHE A 272 -23.96 6.65 -25.66
N ALA A 273 -23.52 6.01 -26.74
CA ALA A 273 -23.96 4.67 -27.10
C ALA A 273 -23.64 3.67 -25.98
N ARG A 274 -22.44 3.77 -25.38
CA ARG A 274 -22.06 2.98 -24.22
C ARG A 274 -22.97 3.23 -23.02
N LEU A 275 -23.32 4.48 -22.72
CA LEU A 275 -24.28 4.85 -21.68
C LEU A 275 -25.65 4.19 -21.90
N ARG A 276 -26.17 4.21 -23.13
CA ARG A 276 -27.46 3.56 -23.46
C ARG A 276 -27.46 2.04 -23.24
N SER A 277 -26.29 1.40 -23.25
CA SER A 277 -26.16 -0.03 -22.93
C SER A 277 -26.17 -0.34 -21.41
N ALA A 278 -26.20 0.67 -20.53
CA ALA A 278 -26.19 0.44 -19.09
C ALA A 278 -27.53 -0.14 -18.60
N GLY A 279 -27.48 -1.04 -17.61
CA GLY A 279 -28.68 -1.41 -16.87
C GLY A 279 -29.17 -0.25 -16.01
N MET A 280 -30.23 0.45 -16.43
CA MET A 280 -30.78 1.61 -15.74
C MET A 280 -32.30 1.49 -15.53
N PRO A 281 -32.93 2.30 -14.65
CA PRO A 281 -34.39 2.34 -14.52
C PRO A 281 -35.06 2.85 -15.81
N ALA A 282 -36.31 2.43 -16.04
CA ALA A 282 -37.08 2.79 -17.24
C ALA A 282 -37.10 4.32 -17.50
N TRP A 283 -37.37 5.12 -16.47
CA TRP A 283 -37.41 6.59 -16.61
C TRP A 283 -36.10 7.19 -17.15
N MET A 284 -34.95 6.56 -16.88
CA MET A 284 -33.66 7.07 -17.33
C MET A 284 -33.44 6.71 -18.80
N ALA A 285 -33.86 5.52 -19.22
CA ALA A 285 -33.86 5.14 -20.63
C ALA A 285 -34.80 6.04 -21.45
N GLU A 286 -36.03 6.24 -20.96
CA GLU A 286 -37.01 7.15 -21.56
C GLU A 286 -36.46 8.59 -21.70
N ALA A 287 -35.77 9.09 -20.68
CA ALA A 287 -35.15 10.42 -20.74
C ALA A 287 -34.06 10.51 -21.82
N LEU A 288 -33.23 9.46 -21.96
CA LEU A 288 -32.22 9.40 -23.02
C LEU A 288 -32.85 9.39 -24.41
N ASP A 289 -33.91 8.60 -24.60
CA ASP A 289 -34.62 8.51 -25.88
C ASP A 289 -35.31 9.84 -26.24
N ALA A 290 -35.96 10.48 -25.26
CA ALA A 290 -36.58 11.80 -25.44
C ALA A 290 -35.54 12.88 -25.81
N GLY A 291 -34.34 12.84 -25.22
CA GLY A 291 -33.25 13.77 -25.54
C GLY A 291 -32.66 13.57 -26.94
N VAL A 292 -32.69 12.33 -27.47
CA VAL A 292 -32.32 12.05 -28.86
C VAL A 292 -33.41 12.54 -29.81
N ALA A 293 -34.69 12.26 -29.50
CA ALA A 293 -35.83 12.64 -30.33
C ALA A 293 -35.97 14.17 -30.47
N ALA A 294 -35.74 14.94 -29.40
CA ALA A 294 -35.86 16.40 -29.42
C ALA A 294 -34.85 17.15 -30.32
N ARG A 295 -33.87 16.43 -30.92
CA ARG A 295 -32.93 16.98 -31.90
C ARG A 295 -33.28 16.67 -33.35
N GLY A 296 -34.15 15.68 -33.59
CA GLY A 296 -34.61 15.28 -34.92
C GLY A 296 -35.82 16.09 -35.35
#